data_AF-A0A379MPM2-F1
#
_entry.id   AF-A0A379MPM2-F1
#
_cell.length_a   1.000
_cell.length_b   1.000
_cell.length_c   1.000
_cell.angle_alpha   90.00
_cell.angle_beta   90.00
_cell.angle_gamma   90.00
#
_symmetry.space_group_name_H-M   'P 1'
#
loop_
_entity.id
_entity.type
_entity.pdbx_description
1 polymer ?
#
loop_
_entity_poly.entity_id
_entity_poly.type
_entity_poly.pdbx_seq_one_letter_code
_entity_poly.pdbx_strand_id
1 'polypeptide(L)'
;MTISFRKWFMLACAGIVSLSFTGCDDKNKEQNYLYTIGIEDYQYSSVGSGIDLFGPLTYLESLKIPSNLSVTSTNREDADAQAVARFDTEMAKIDADRLNTYSHYYFRYVLTSVERQQTIAQKEFGTK
;
A
#
# COMPACT_ATOMS: atom_id res chain seq x y z
N MET A 1 -27.15 -47.48 -21.64
CA MET A 1 -27.69 -46.10 -21.54
C MET A 1 -27.54 -45.46 -22.91
N THR A 2 -28.65 -45.45 -23.63
CA THR A 2 -29.02 -44.73 -24.87
C THR A 2 -28.66 -43.23 -24.80
N ILE A 3 -28.38 -42.43 -25.83
CA ILE A 3 -28.43 -42.53 -27.30
C ILE A 3 -27.54 -41.40 -27.86
N SER A 4 -26.86 -41.70 -28.98
CA SER A 4 -26.16 -40.83 -29.94
C SER A 4 -27.00 -39.65 -30.46
N PHE A 5 -26.38 -38.52 -30.87
CA PHE A 5 -26.59 -37.97 -32.23
C PHE A 5 -25.72 -36.73 -32.52
N ARG A 6 -24.84 -36.87 -33.51
CA ARG A 6 -24.30 -35.77 -34.31
C ARG A 6 -25.43 -35.22 -35.19
N LYS A 7 -25.64 -33.90 -35.22
CA LYS A 7 -26.23 -33.11 -36.33
C LYS A 7 -26.16 -31.63 -35.94
N TRP A 8 -25.26 -30.83 -36.52
CA TRP A 8 -25.55 -30.02 -37.72
C TRP A 8 -26.92 -29.36 -37.66
N PHE A 9 -26.95 -28.08 -37.25
CA PHE A 9 -27.82 -27.08 -37.89
C PHE A 9 -27.20 -25.69 -37.71
N MET A 10 -26.79 -25.11 -38.83
CA MET A 10 -26.45 -23.70 -38.98
C MET A 10 -27.72 -22.83 -38.89
N LEU A 11 -27.50 -21.55 -38.59
CA LEU A 11 -28.27 -20.39 -39.05
C LEU A 11 -29.74 -20.23 -38.59
N ALA A 12 -29.97 -19.21 -37.78
CA ALA A 12 -31.16 -18.37 -37.90
C ALA A 12 -30.79 -16.91 -37.57
N CYS A 13 -30.62 -16.10 -38.61
CA CYS A 13 -30.67 -14.64 -38.53
C CYS A 13 -32.14 -14.20 -38.54
N ALA A 14 -32.61 -13.61 -37.45
CA ALA A 14 -33.76 -12.69 -37.33
C ALA A 14 -33.86 -12.38 -35.81
N GLY A 15 -33.38 -11.25 -35.29
CA GLY A 15 -33.85 -9.91 -35.59
C GLY A 15 -34.89 -9.51 -34.54
N ILE A 16 -34.49 -8.84 -33.46
CA ILE A 16 -35.26 -7.83 -32.70
C ILE A 16 -34.22 -6.89 -32.06
N VAL A 17 -34.39 -5.61 -32.35
CA VAL A 17 -33.72 -4.47 -31.72
C VAL A 17 -34.12 -4.41 -30.25
N SER A 18 -33.13 -4.42 -29.37
CA SER A 18 -33.26 -3.90 -28.00
C SER A 18 -32.18 -2.84 -27.81
N LEU A 19 -32.58 -1.58 -27.98
CA LEU A 19 -31.83 -0.44 -27.46
C LEU A 19 -31.72 -0.60 -25.94
N SER A 20 -30.55 -1.01 -25.45
CA SER A 20 -30.14 -0.71 -24.09
C SER A 20 -29.28 0.55 -24.14
N PHE A 21 -29.92 1.64 -23.78
CA PHE A 21 -29.34 2.94 -23.50
C PHE A 21 -28.21 2.85 -22.44
N THR A 22 -27.25 3.75 -22.60
CA THR A 22 -26.46 4.43 -21.55
C THR A 22 -25.48 3.60 -20.72
N GLY A 23 -24.21 3.84 -21.04
CA GLY A 23 -23.10 3.69 -20.12
C GLY A 23 -21.81 3.94 -20.85
N CYS A 24 -21.46 5.20 -21.12
CA CYS A 24 -20.07 5.53 -21.43
C CYS A 24 -19.20 4.90 -20.34
N ASP A 25 -18.27 4.03 -20.74
CA ASP A 25 -17.34 3.35 -19.83
C ASP A 25 -16.52 4.40 -19.06
N ASP A 26 -17.01 4.79 -17.88
CA ASP A 26 -16.23 5.51 -16.86
C ASP A 26 -15.19 4.61 -16.17
N LYS A 27 -14.96 3.41 -16.72
CA LYS A 27 -13.98 2.43 -16.21
C LYS A 27 -12.52 2.83 -16.46
N ASN A 28 -12.27 3.95 -17.12
CA ASN A 28 -10.95 4.46 -17.45
C ASN A 28 -10.67 5.87 -16.90
N LYS A 29 -11.40 6.27 -15.85
CA LYS A 29 -11.04 7.48 -15.11
C LYS A 29 -10.05 7.08 -14.03
N GLU A 30 -8.80 7.49 -14.23
CA GLU A 30 -7.79 7.46 -13.19
C GLU A 30 -8.33 8.14 -11.92
N GLN A 31 -8.22 7.43 -10.81
CA GLN A 31 -8.60 7.89 -9.49
C GLN A 31 -7.35 8.13 -8.67
N ASN A 32 -7.41 9.14 -7.80
CA ASN A 32 -6.32 9.40 -6.87
C ASN A 32 -6.61 8.71 -5.53
N TYR A 33 -5.71 7.82 -5.13
CA TYR A 33 -5.78 7.07 -3.89
C TYR A 33 -4.80 7.66 -2.88
N LEU A 34 -5.29 7.93 -1.66
CA LEU A 34 -4.52 8.58 -0.60
C LEU A 34 -4.04 7.59 0.46
N TYR A 35 -2.79 7.77 0.87
CA TYR A 35 -2.12 6.93 1.86
C TYR A 35 -1.33 7.79 2.85
N THR A 36 -1.12 7.26 4.04
CA THR A 36 -0.25 7.85 5.07
C THR A 36 0.85 6.88 5.46
N ILE A 37 2.02 7.44 5.77
CA ILE A 37 3.17 6.71 6.32
C ILE A 37 3.46 7.31 7.70
N GLY A 38 3.54 6.48 8.73
CA GLY A 38 3.79 6.96 10.08
C GLY A 38 4.32 5.87 11.02
N ILE A 39 4.86 6.29 12.17
CA ILE A 39 5.28 5.39 13.23
C ILE A 39 4.04 5.10 14.11
N GLU A 40 3.67 3.83 14.23
CA GLU A 40 2.52 3.42 15.04
C GLU A 40 2.94 2.84 16.40
N ASP A 41 4.12 2.24 16.50
CA ASP A 41 4.66 1.67 17.73
C ASP A 41 6.15 2.03 17.84
N TYR A 42 6.57 2.47 19.03
CA TYR A 42 7.95 2.82 19.31
C TYR A 42 8.32 2.46 20.75
N GLN A 43 9.53 1.93 20.92
CA GLN A 43 10.13 1.72 22.23
C GLN A 43 11.59 2.17 22.19
N TYR A 44 12.02 2.82 23.25
CA TYR A 44 13.40 3.26 23.39
C TYR A 44 13.77 3.33 24.86
N SER A 45 14.87 2.68 25.24
CA SER A 45 15.42 2.74 26.59
C SER A 45 16.82 3.37 26.53
N SER A 46 16.92 4.63 26.97
CA SER A 46 18.22 5.29 27.08
C SER A 46 18.98 4.73 28.29
N VAL A 47 20.01 3.92 28.04
CA VAL A 47 20.91 3.43 29.10
C VAL A 47 22.13 4.36 29.17
N GLY A 48 21.94 5.59 29.67
CA GLY A 48 23.04 6.57 29.76
C GLY A 48 22.58 8.00 30.08
N SER A 49 23.43 8.75 30.78
CA SER A 49 23.14 10.06 31.35
C SER A 49 22.67 11.11 30.33
N GLY A 50 21.36 11.38 30.32
CA GLY A 50 20.80 12.74 30.30
C GLY A 50 20.73 13.55 29.00
N ILE A 51 21.22 13.09 27.83
CA ILE A 51 21.14 13.91 26.59
C ILE A 51 20.67 13.12 25.35
N ASP A 52 20.54 11.80 25.42
CA ASP A 52 20.23 10.95 24.26
C ASP A 52 18.73 10.70 24.00
N LEU A 53 17.85 11.54 24.55
CA LEU A 53 16.39 11.37 24.44
C LEU A 53 15.85 11.55 23.00
N PHE A 54 16.67 12.10 22.11
CA PHE A 54 16.29 12.42 20.73
C PHE A 54 17.06 11.63 19.68
N GLY A 55 18.02 10.78 20.05
CA GLY A 55 18.95 10.14 19.11
C GLY A 55 18.28 9.46 17.90
N PRO A 56 17.52 8.37 18.10
CA PRO A 56 16.95 7.63 16.98
C PRO A 56 15.79 8.38 16.32
N LEU A 57 14.99 9.17 17.06
CA LEU A 57 13.89 9.95 16.48
C LEU A 57 14.39 11.12 15.63
N THR A 58 15.43 11.85 16.06
CA THR A 58 16.07 12.90 15.25
C THR A 58 16.72 12.33 14.02
N TYR A 59 17.31 11.13 14.11
CA TYR A 59 17.80 10.44 12.92
C TYR A 59 16.64 10.15 11.94
N LEU A 60 15.55 9.53 12.40
CA LEU A 60 14.40 9.24 11.55
C LEU A 60 13.77 10.50 10.94
N GLU A 61 13.67 11.58 11.71
CA GLU A 61 13.19 12.89 11.23
C GLU A 61 14.12 13.46 10.14
N SER A 62 15.43 13.29 10.29
CA SER A 62 16.42 13.75 9.32
C SER A 62 16.30 13.07 7.94
N LEU A 63 15.71 11.86 7.88
CA LEU A 63 15.45 11.14 6.63
C LEU A 63 14.32 11.76 5.82
N LYS A 64 13.49 12.62 6.43
CA LYS A 64 12.35 13.31 5.80
C LYS A 64 11.44 12.34 5.04
N ILE A 65 11.13 11.20 5.66
CA ILE A 65 10.18 10.22 5.13
C ILE A 65 8.83 10.94 4.99
N PRO A 66 8.21 10.94 3.79
CA PRO A 66 6.95 11.63 3.56
C PRO A 66 5.84 10.99 4.39
N SER A 67 5.06 11.81 5.10
CA SER A 67 3.94 11.32 5.91
C SER A 67 2.68 11.02 5.10
N ASN A 68 2.60 11.55 3.88
CA ASN A 68 1.45 11.39 2.98
C ASN A 68 1.94 10.95 1.61
N LEU A 69 1.15 10.09 0.98
CA LEU A 69 1.39 9.59 -0.37
C LEU A 69 0.09 9.62 -1.16
N SER A 70 0.22 9.97 -2.44
CA SER A 70 -0.88 9.99 -3.40
C SER A 70 -0.47 9.17 -4.62
N VAL A 71 -1.35 8.25 -5.03
CA VAL A 71 -1.15 7.36 -6.17
C VAL A 71 -2.35 7.47 -7.10
N THR A 72 -2.07 7.89 -8.34
CA THR A 72 -3.07 7.91 -9.41
C THR A 72 -3.08 6.56 -10.12
N SER A 73 -4.24 5.91 -10.17
CA SER A 73 -4.41 4.61 -10.81
C SER A 73 -5.84 4.39 -11.27
N THR A 74 -6.05 3.49 -12.23
CA THR A 74 -7.38 3.08 -12.71
C THR A 74 -8.11 2.16 -11.73
N ASN A 75 -7.37 1.47 -10.85
CA ASN A 75 -7.94 0.58 -9.86
C ASN A 75 -7.13 0.60 -8.55
N ARG A 76 -7.76 0.09 -7.49
CA ARG A 76 -7.22 0.06 -6.13
C ARG A 76 -6.02 -0.85 -5.97
N GLU A 77 -6.04 -2.02 -6.60
CA GLU A 77 -5.01 -3.05 -6.43
C GLU A 77 -3.66 -2.56 -6.95
N ASP A 78 -3.66 -1.95 -8.14
CA ASP A 78 -2.47 -1.32 -8.72
C ASP A 78 -2.01 -0.11 -7.90
N ALA A 79 -2.94 0.64 -7.31
CA ALA A 79 -2.59 1.77 -6.44
C ALA A 79 -1.91 1.31 -5.15
N ASP A 80 -2.44 0.25 -4.53
CA ASP A 80 -1.88 -0.34 -3.32
C ASP A 80 -0.49 -0.91 -3.61
N ALA A 81 -0.31 -1.65 -4.70
CA ALA A 81 1.00 -2.19 -5.10
C ALA A 81 2.05 -1.08 -5.31
N GLN A 82 1.67 0.02 -5.97
CA GLN A 82 2.53 1.19 -6.15
C GLN A 82 2.82 1.90 -4.82
N ALA A 83 1.82 2.01 -3.93
CA ALA A 83 2.00 2.61 -2.61
C ALA A 83 2.96 1.80 -1.74
N VAL A 84 2.87 0.47 -1.78
CA VAL A 84 3.79 -0.45 -1.10
C VAL A 84 5.21 -0.30 -1.65
N ALA A 85 5.39 -0.29 -2.97
CA ALA A 85 6.71 -0.13 -3.58
C ALA A 85 7.39 1.20 -3.18
N ARG A 86 6.61 2.29 -3.11
CA ARG A 86 7.11 3.59 -2.63
C ARG A 86 7.42 3.55 -1.12
N PHE A 87 6.55 2.93 -0.32
CA PHE A 87 6.80 2.72 1.11
C PHE A 87 8.10 1.95 1.35
N ASP A 88 8.33 0.84 0.64
CA ASP A 88 9.56 0.05 0.77
C ASP A 88 10.80 0.86 0.38
N THR A 89 10.70 1.72 -0.63
CA THR A 89 11.78 2.64 -1.03
C THR A 89 12.09 3.65 0.07
N GLU A 90 11.08 4.18 0.75
CA GLU A 90 11.25 5.09 1.88
C GLU A 90 11.84 4.38 3.10
N MET A 91 11.37 3.18 3.41
CA MET A 91 11.90 2.36 4.51
C MET A 91 13.36 1.95 4.27
N ALA A 92 13.77 1.75 3.02
CA ALA A 92 15.15 1.43 2.67
C ALA A 92 16.15 2.57 2.96
N LYS A 93 15.68 3.80 3.21
CA LYS A 93 16.54 4.91 3.65
C LYS A 93 16.99 4.76 5.11
N ILE A 94 16.29 3.93 5.89
CA ILE A 94 16.60 3.67 7.29
C ILE A 94 17.77 2.70 7.35
N ASP A 95 18.89 3.20 7.87
CA ASP A 95 20.09 2.43 8.14
C ASP A 95 19.93 1.72 9.49
N ALA A 96 19.74 0.41 9.43
CA ALA A 96 19.59 -0.43 10.61
C ALA A 96 20.87 -0.47 11.46
N ASP A 97 22.06 -0.40 10.85
CA ASP A 97 23.33 -0.41 11.59
C ASP A 97 23.53 0.90 12.35
N ARG A 98 23.11 2.01 11.75
CA ARG A 98 23.06 3.29 12.46
C ARG A 98 22.08 3.24 13.62
N LEU A 99 20.91 2.62 13.46
CA LEU A 99 19.95 2.46 14.55
C LEU A 99 20.51 1.56 15.68
N ASN A 100 21.25 0.51 15.35
CA ASN A 100 21.91 -0.38 16.32
C ASN A 100 22.92 0.33 17.24
N THR A 101 23.37 1.54 16.90
CA THR A 101 24.18 2.36 17.80
C THR A 101 23.38 2.87 19.01
N TYR A 102 22.06 3.05 18.86
CA TYR A 102 21.14 3.39 19.93
C TYR A 102 20.67 2.08 20.56
N SER A 103 21.25 1.68 21.69
CA SER A 103 20.88 0.41 22.35
C SER A 103 19.38 0.38 22.69
N HIS A 104 18.75 -0.80 22.62
CA HIS A 104 17.35 -1.02 23.00
C HIS A 104 16.34 -0.08 22.33
N TYR A 105 16.17 -0.25 21.02
CA TYR A 105 15.17 0.47 20.23
C TYR A 105 14.21 -0.49 19.52
N TYR A 106 13.00 0.01 19.28
CA TYR A 106 12.03 -0.61 18.40
C TYR A 106 11.20 0.49 17.70
N PHE A 107 11.00 0.37 16.39
CA PHE A 107 10.11 1.23 15.61
C PHE A 107 9.27 0.41 14.64
N ARG A 108 7.98 0.73 14.52
CA ARG A 108 7.09 0.17 13.51
C ARG A 108 6.50 1.27 12.64
N TYR A 109 6.96 1.32 11.40
CA TYR A 109 6.35 2.16 10.37
C TYR A 109 5.21 1.42 9.70
N VAL A 110 4.12 2.14 9.44
CA VAL A 110 2.95 1.62 8.75
C VAL A 110 2.57 2.49 7.57
N LEU A 111 2.12 1.82 6.50
CA LEU A 111 1.45 2.41 5.35
C LEU A 111 -0.06 2.17 5.52
N THR A 112 -0.83 3.23 5.62
CA THR A 112 -2.29 3.15 5.83
C THR A 112 -3.03 3.78 4.67
N SER A 113 -4.02 3.07 4.13
CA SER A 113 -4.97 3.66 3.18
C SER A 113 -5.91 4.61 3.92
N VAL A 114 -5.98 5.86 3.47
CA VAL A 114 -6.83 6.89 4.10
C VAL A 114 -8.30 6.56 3.94
N GLU A 115 -8.73 6.12 2.74
CA GLU A 115 -10.16 5.88 2.51
C GLU A 115 -10.67 4.63 3.22
N ARG A 116 -9.82 3.60 3.37
CA ARG A 116 -10.18 2.35 4.05
C ARG A 116 -9.83 2.32 5.54
N GLN A 117 -9.04 3.29 6.02
CA GLN A 117 -8.48 3.28 7.38
C GLN A 117 -7.80 1.94 7.72
N GLN A 118 -7.12 1.36 6.73
CA GLN A 118 -6.55 0.02 6.80
C GLN A 118 -5.05 0.07 6.57
N THR A 119 -4.28 -0.63 7.42
CA THR A 119 -2.86 -0.88 7.19
C THR A 119 -2.68 -1.82 6.01
N ILE A 120 -1.92 -1.35 5.01
CA ILE A 120 -1.64 -2.07 3.77
C ILE A 120 -0.27 -2.74 3.82
N ALA A 121 0.70 -2.07 4.46
CA ALA A 121 2.04 -2.61 4.69
C ALA A 121 2.62 -2.06 6.00
N GLN A 122 3.62 -2.76 6.54
CA GLN A 122 4.35 -2.33 7.72
C GLN A 122 5.80 -2.77 7.66
N LYS A 123 6.67 -2.05 8.36
CA LYS A 123 8.08 -2.37 8.53
C LYS A 123 8.51 -2.15 9.98
N GLU A 124 9.17 -3.15 10.54
CA GLU A 124 9.69 -3.11 11.91
C GLU A 124 11.21 -2.99 11.90
N PHE A 125 11.74 -2.25 12.87
CA PHE A 125 13.18 -2.05 13.08
C PHE A 125 13.48 -2.24 14.57
N GLY A 126 14.58 -2.93 14.88
CA GLY A 126 14.99 -3.21 16.26
C GLY A 126 14.22 -4.39 16.87
N THR A 127 14.23 -4.46 18.21
CA THR A 127 13.72 -5.62 18.95
C THR A 127 12.85 -5.13 20.12
N LYS A 128 11.66 -5.72 20.28
CA LYS A 128 10.76 -5.49 21.41
C LYS A 128 11.26 -6.12 22.70
#